data_AF-H0IXI7-F1
#
_entry.id   AF-H0IXI7-F1
#
_cell.length_a   1.000
_cell.length_b   1.000
_cell.length_c   1.000
_cell.angle_alpha   90.00
_cell.angle_beta   90.00
_cell.angle_gamma   90.00
#
_symmetry.space_group_name_H-M   'P 1'
#
loop_
_entity.id
_entity.type
_entity.pdbx_description
1 polymer ?
#
loop_
_entity_poly.entity_id
_entity_poly.type
_entity_poly.pdbx_seq_one_letter_code
_entity_poly.pdbx_strand_id
1 'polypeptide(L)'
;MDRCEKRIEAAFLVQCSSQAAYDWLFSRRYTGDQGPPRLFEAPEILEYLLVRRKDPFIDLAIARFGHSLPMIRRVFRRGNVGTRCAALANLHVGPRTRMNRINEGWLQEDELRKLIRSGSEAELEALIKNRFLNDDALECLLERKEEFADISEEQYIKMLIWLGKNPRMSAEYDHRILDGWAESSHARVFSLAWELARHLATTKTNARVLYELLKNTALPVGYDNPEEVLERWRIEQEPKNGRRSLAYSYFLRTRLADVLKADDKLLSSNDPSERESFYRRFYPWQYKDWPTFIERDGGLAFDAMAENNELWRNAESREVLRDLAWKVPDPHSSMRAPNTYNAVEERKLREHPEWFADEDSEYSNAPDAIVRRVEKKMDKLVDAVEPFLGKDNYINTVAQDIVEKVERLSKRIEDADTDSQNEIRHELHSLRDELHETRAITQPAPCRYTRAPVWPWIIIIGLLILLLLK
;
A
#
# COMPACT_ATOMS: atom_id res chain seq x y z
N MET A 1 11.10 28.74 -18.31
CA MET A 1 12.57 28.82 -18.45
C MET A 1 12.91 29.81 -19.54
N ASP A 2 13.57 30.91 -19.16
CA ASP A 2 14.02 31.93 -20.10
C ASP A 2 15.08 31.39 -21.08
N ARG A 3 15.26 32.06 -22.23
CA ARG A 3 16.23 31.67 -23.27
C ARG A 3 17.66 31.65 -22.73
N CYS A 4 18.00 32.51 -21.77
CA CYS A 4 19.32 32.53 -21.14
C CYS A 4 19.55 31.26 -20.28
N GLU A 5 18.59 30.94 -19.42
CA GLU A 5 18.62 29.73 -18.56
C GLU A 5 18.76 28.45 -19.39
N LYS A 6 17.98 28.31 -20.48
CA LYS A 6 18.10 27.15 -21.39
C LYS A 6 19.51 27.00 -21.97
N ARG A 7 20.20 28.09 -22.26
CA ARG A 7 21.58 28.06 -22.79
C ARG A 7 22.60 27.69 -21.71
N ILE A 8 22.42 28.20 -20.49
CA ILE A 8 23.27 27.85 -19.35
C ILE A 8 23.12 26.36 -19.03
N GLU A 9 21.88 25.85 -18.97
CA GLU A 9 21.62 24.43 -18.74
C GLU A 9 22.19 23.55 -19.86
N ALA A 10 22.02 23.95 -21.13
CA ALA A 10 22.59 23.24 -22.25
C ALA A 10 24.13 23.15 -22.15
N ALA A 11 24.80 24.26 -21.79
CA ALA A 11 26.24 24.28 -21.59
C ALA A 11 26.67 23.37 -20.44
N PHE A 12 25.95 23.39 -19.32
CA PHE A 12 26.18 22.50 -18.19
C PHE A 12 26.06 21.02 -18.59
N LEU A 13 24.96 20.61 -19.24
CA LEU A 13 24.71 19.20 -19.58
C LEU A 13 25.69 18.62 -20.60
N VAL A 14 26.28 19.46 -21.45
CA VAL A 14 27.33 19.07 -22.38
C VAL A 14 28.64 18.76 -21.65
N GLN A 15 28.93 19.46 -20.55
CA GLN A 15 30.22 19.40 -19.85
C GLN A 15 30.20 18.58 -18.55
N CYS A 16 29.03 18.39 -17.93
CA CYS A 16 28.92 17.76 -16.63
C CYS A 16 29.26 16.25 -16.67
N SER A 17 29.59 15.68 -15.51
CA SER A 17 29.79 14.23 -15.39
C SER A 17 28.52 13.44 -15.73
N SER A 18 28.65 12.16 -16.10
CA SER A 18 27.50 11.31 -16.38
C SER A 18 26.59 11.14 -15.14
N GLN A 19 27.17 11.15 -13.94
CA GLN A 19 26.41 11.17 -12.68
C GLN A 19 25.58 12.44 -12.52
N ALA A 20 26.18 13.62 -12.75
CA ALA A 20 25.45 14.87 -12.66
C ALA A 20 24.32 14.98 -13.69
N ALA A 21 24.50 14.42 -14.90
CA ALA A 21 23.44 14.31 -15.89
C ALA A 21 22.32 13.36 -15.46
N TYR A 22 22.66 12.23 -14.83
CA TYR A 22 21.67 11.32 -14.24
C TYR A 22 20.85 12.02 -13.15
N ASP A 23 21.51 12.69 -12.21
CA ASP A 23 20.85 13.40 -11.10
C ASP A 23 19.96 14.54 -11.60
N TRP A 24 20.37 15.21 -12.68
CA TRP A 24 19.57 16.23 -13.36
C TRP A 24 18.27 15.65 -13.96
N LEU A 25 18.33 14.46 -14.58
CA LEU A 25 17.14 13.75 -15.07
C LEU A 25 16.27 13.23 -13.92
N PHE A 26 16.90 12.65 -12.89
CA PHE A 26 16.22 12.11 -11.72
C PHE A 26 15.47 13.18 -10.93
N SER A 27 16.06 14.36 -10.73
CA SER A 27 15.41 15.49 -10.03
C SER A 27 14.20 16.04 -10.78
N ARG A 28 14.14 15.83 -12.09
CA ARG A 28 13.01 16.20 -12.95
C ARG A 28 12.01 15.07 -13.17
N ARG A 29 12.25 13.88 -12.60
CA ARG A 29 11.34 12.74 -12.79
C ARG A 29 9.94 13.10 -12.31
N TYR A 30 8.95 12.54 -13.00
CA TYR A 30 7.58 12.62 -12.53
C TYR A 30 7.40 11.80 -11.24
N THR A 31 6.92 12.42 -10.16
CA THR A 31 6.73 11.76 -8.86
C THR A 31 5.33 11.18 -8.66
N GLY A 32 4.35 11.48 -9.54
CA GLY A 32 3.01 10.88 -9.46
C GLY A 32 1.90 11.81 -8.96
N ASP A 33 2.23 12.87 -8.21
CA ASP A 33 1.23 13.64 -7.44
C ASP A 33 0.57 14.81 -8.22
N GLN A 34 1.12 15.22 -9.36
CA GLN A 34 0.71 16.46 -10.05
C GLN A 34 0.18 16.24 -11.49
N GLY A 35 -0.10 15.00 -11.88
CA GLY A 35 -0.40 14.65 -13.28
C GLY A 35 0.87 14.72 -14.16
N PRO A 36 1.00 13.89 -15.21
CA PRO A 36 2.18 13.94 -16.07
C PRO A 36 2.35 15.37 -16.61
N PRO A 37 3.56 15.95 -16.59
CA PRO A 37 3.78 17.29 -17.12
C PRO A 37 3.31 17.34 -18.57
N ARG A 38 2.65 18.43 -18.96
CA ARG A 38 2.14 18.61 -20.33
C ARG A 38 3.29 18.37 -21.32
N LEU A 39 3.08 17.51 -22.32
CA LEU A 39 4.06 17.12 -23.34
C LEU A 39 4.79 18.33 -23.97
N PHE A 40 4.14 19.49 -24.02
CA PHE A 40 4.64 20.73 -24.61
C PHE A 40 5.70 21.49 -23.79
N GLU A 41 6.02 21.04 -22.57
CA GLU A 41 7.07 21.65 -21.74
C GLU A 41 8.37 20.83 -21.70
N ALA A 42 8.41 19.67 -22.38
CA ALA A 42 9.57 18.79 -22.38
C ALA A 42 10.81 19.48 -23.01
N PRO A 43 11.97 19.47 -22.33
CA PRO A 43 13.18 20.09 -22.85
C PRO A 43 13.86 19.19 -23.89
N GLU A 44 13.18 18.94 -25.02
CA GLU A 44 13.64 18.06 -26.10
C GLU A 44 15.08 18.36 -26.53
N ILE A 45 15.44 19.64 -26.61
CA ILE A 45 16.80 20.07 -26.95
C ILE A 45 17.83 19.60 -25.91
N LEU A 46 17.50 19.65 -24.62
CA LEU A 46 18.43 19.26 -23.55
C LEU A 46 18.62 17.74 -23.51
N GLU A 47 17.55 16.97 -23.62
CA GLU A 47 17.64 15.51 -23.72
C GLU A 47 18.36 15.07 -25.00
N TYR A 48 18.18 15.79 -26.10
CA TYR A 48 18.94 15.55 -27.33
C TYR A 48 20.45 15.72 -27.13
N LEU A 49 20.88 16.77 -26.41
CA LEU A 49 22.30 16.96 -26.08
C LEU A 49 22.85 15.79 -25.25
N LEU A 50 22.07 15.30 -24.29
CA LEU A 50 22.43 14.15 -23.46
C LEU A 50 22.55 12.86 -24.29
N VAL A 51 21.58 12.54 -25.16
CA VAL A 51 21.64 11.37 -26.05
C VAL A 51 22.87 11.40 -26.96
N ARG A 52 23.31 12.60 -27.40
CA ARG A 52 24.50 12.74 -28.26
C ARG A 52 25.81 12.37 -27.57
N ARG A 53 25.86 12.36 -26.23
CA ARG A 53 27.04 11.93 -25.47
C ARG A 53 27.33 10.44 -25.64
N LYS A 54 26.34 9.64 -26.05
CA LYS A 54 26.44 8.16 -26.23
C LYS A 54 26.98 7.44 -24.99
N ASP A 55 26.66 7.95 -23.82
CA ASP A 55 27.05 7.37 -22.55
C ASP A 55 25.95 6.38 -22.08
N PRO A 56 26.27 5.09 -21.81
CA PRO A 56 25.27 4.10 -21.42
C PRO A 56 24.50 4.43 -20.13
N PHE A 57 25.13 5.14 -19.20
CA PHE A 57 24.51 5.52 -17.92
C PHE A 57 23.52 6.67 -18.12
N ILE A 58 23.85 7.61 -18.99
CA ILE A 58 22.92 8.67 -19.42
C ILE A 58 21.76 8.07 -20.23
N ASP A 59 22.03 7.09 -21.09
CA ASP A 59 20.98 6.41 -21.85
C ASP A 59 19.98 5.69 -20.94
N LEU A 60 20.47 5.05 -19.88
CA LEU A 60 19.61 4.47 -18.84
C LEU A 60 18.78 5.54 -18.14
N ALA A 61 19.38 6.69 -17.81
CA ALA A 61 18.68 7.81 -17.18
C ALA A 61 17.55 8.35 -18.09
N ILE A 62 17.83 8.54 -19.38
CA ILE A 62 16.84 9.00 -20.36
C ILE A 62 15.74 7.96 -20.55
N ALA A 63 16.10 6.68 -20.64
CA ALA A 63 15.12 5.60 -20.71
C ALA A 63 14.17 5.64 -19.51
N ARG A 64 14.69 5.83 -18.30
CA ARG A 64 13.90 5.78 -17.06
C ARG A 64 13.11 7.05 -16.76
N PHE A 65 13.68 8.23 -17.03
CA PHE A 65 13.14 9.53 -16.58
C PHE A 65 12.96 10.57 -17.69
N GLY A 66 13.37 10.26 -18.92
CA GLY A 66 13.23 11.19 -20.04
C GLY A 66 11.76 11.49 -20.36
N HIS A 67 11.55 12.65 -20.98
CA HIS A 67 10.25 13.14 -21.43
C HIS A 67 10.19 13.30 -22.96
N SER A 68 11.33 13.38 -23.64
CA SER A 68 11.38 13.51 -25.09
C SER A 68 11.17 12.15 -25.75
N LEU A 69 9.99 11.95 -26.35
CA LEU A 69 9.64 10.70 -27.05
C LEU A 69 10.69 10.28 -28.09
N PRO A 70 11.19 11.17 -28.98
CA PRO A 70 12.22 10.80 -29.94
C PRO A 70 13.53 10.35 -29.28
N MET A 71 13.87 10.92 -28.12
CA MET A 71 15.10 10.58 -27.40
C MET A 71 14.98 9.26 -26.65
N ILE A 72 13.86 9.02 -25.96
CA ILE A 72 13.58 7.72 -25.32
C ILE A 72 13.62 6.60 -26.38
N ARG A 73 12.97 6.79 -27.52
CA ARG A 73 12.99 5.83 -28.62
C ARG A 73 14.41 5.58 -29.16
N ARG A 74 15.23 6.63 -29.24
CA ARG A 74 16.63 6.52 -29.70
C ARG A 74 17.49 5.72 -28.73
N VAL A 75 17.34 5.93 -27.42
CA VAL A 75 18.07 5.14 -26.41
C VAL A 75 17.56 3.70 -26.35
N PHE A 76 16.25 3.47 -26.49
CA PHE A 76 15.68 2.12 -26.56
C PHE A 76 16.28 1.29 -27.70
N ARG A 77 16.40 1.87 -28.90
CA ARG A 77 16.91 1.14 -30.08
C ARG A 77 18.37 0.69 -29.96
N ARG A 78 19.21 1.44 -29.24
CA ARG A 78 20.64 1.13 -29.09
C ARG A 78 21.00 0.53 -27.73
N GLY A 79 20.09 0.61 -26.77
CA GLY A 79 20.30 0.18 -25.39
C GLY A 79 20.38 -1.33 -25.27
N ASN A 80 20.99 -1.80 -24.19
CA ASN A 80 20.92 -3.19 -23.78
C ASN A 80 19.53 -3.52 -23.18
N VAL A 81 19.32 -4.77 -22.80
CA VAL A 81 18.03 -5.23 -22.20
C VAL A 81 17.63 -4.37 -21.00
N GLY A 82 18.56 -4.02 -20.11
CA GLY A 82 18.27 -3.19 -18.93
C GLY A 82 17.77 -1.79 -19.29
N THR A 83 18.45 -1.10 -20.22
CA THR A 83 18.02 0.21 -20.74
C THR A 83 16.67 0.10 -21.45
N ARG A 84 16.43 -0.99 -22.17
CA ARG A 84 15.17 -1.22 -22.89
C ARG A 84 14.01 -1.46 -21.93
N CYS A 85 14.18 -2.27 -20.89
CA CYS A 85 13.19 -2.43 -19.82
C CYS A 85 12.91 -1.10 -19.12
N ALA A 86 13.93 -0.29 -18.85
CA ALA A 86 13.74 1.04 -18.25
C ALA A 86 12.89 1.97 -19.13
N ALA A 87 13.10 1.94 -20.46
CA ALA A 87 12.29 2.70 -21.41
C ALA A 87 10.85 2.18 -21.49
N LEU A 88 10.65 0.86 -21.42
CA LEU A 88 9.32 0.23 -21.42
C LEU A 88 8.55 0.48 -20.12
N ALA A 89 9.26 0.73 -19.01
CA ALA A 89 8.69 1.15 -17.73
C ALA A 89 8.53 2.69 -17.62
N ASN A 90 8.89 3.45 -18.65
CA ASN A 90 8.76 4.91 -18.68
C ASN A 90 7.29 5.33 -18.78
N LEU A 91 6.97 6.50 -18.24
CA LEU A 91 5.62 7.04 -18.23
C LEU A 91 5.05 7.34 -19.63
N HIS A 92 5.91 7.52 -20.64
CA HIS A 92 5.52 7.82 -22.01
C HIS A 92 5.56 6.61 -22.96
N VAL A 93 5.49 5.37 -22.43
CA VAL A 93 5.59 4.16 -23.27
C VAL A 93 4.42 4.00 -24.24
N GLY A 94 3.22 4.45 -23.84
CA GLY A 94 1.94 4.09 -24.46
C GLY A 94 1.97 4.14 -25.98
N PRO A 95 1.77 3.02 -26.69
CA PRO A 95 1.92 3.01 -28.13
C PRO A 95 0.89 3.94 -28.78
N ARG A 96 1.29 4.60 -29.88
CA ARG A 96 0.36 5.37 -30.71
C ARG A 96 -0.62 4.39 -31.38
N THR A 97 -1.80 4.23 -30.81
CA THR A 97 -2.87 3.39 -31.36
C THR A 97 -3.79 4.21 -32.27
N ARG A 98 -4.59 3.53 -33.10
CA ARG A 98 -5.52 4.18 -34.04
C ARG A 98 -6.64 4.95 -33.33
N MET A 99 -7.07 4.46 -32.16
CA MET A 99 -8.19 5.00 -31.37
C MET A 99 -7.75 6.19 -30.50
N ASN A 100 -6.55 6.16 -29.92
CA ASN A 100 -6.06 7.22 -29.03
C ASN A 100 -4.98 8.09 -29.69
N ARG A 101 -5.40 9.08 -30.49
CA ARG A 101 -4.50 10.04 -31.14
C ARG A 101 -3.94 11.11 -30.19
N ILE A 102 -4.44 11.19 -28.96
CA ILE A 102 -4.17 12.30 -28.04
C ILE A 102 -3.01 11.96 -27.08
N ASN A 103 -2.86 10.70 -26.70
CA ASN A 103 -1.72 10.21 -25.90
C ASN A 103 -0.66 9.56 -26.81
N GLU A 104 0.15 10.39 -27.48
CA GLU A 104 1.31 9.91 -28.23
C GLU A 104 2.42 9.47 -27.26
N GLY A 105 2.63 8.17 -27.06
CA GLY A 105 3.87 7.67 -26.46
C GLY A 105 4.95 7.40 -27.50
N TRP A 106 6.15 7.04 -27.03
CA TRP A 106 7.32 6.89 -27.89
C TRP A 106 7.34 5.57 -28.69
N LEU A 107 6.65 4.54 -28.20
CA LEU A 107 6.62 3.22 -28.83
C LEU A 107 5.65 3.24 -30.01
N GLN A 108 6.10 2.86 -31.20
CA GLN A 108 5.23 2.78 -32.37
C GLN A 108 4.64 1.38 -32.55
N GLU A 109 3.52 1.27 -33.27
CA GLU A 109 2.82 0.01 -33.56
C GLU A 109 3.76 -1.08 -34.12
N ASP A 110 4.57 -0.75 -35.13
CA ASP A 110 5.52 -1.71 -35.72
C ASP A 110 6.62 -2.17 -34.74
N GLU A 111 7.04 -1.27 -33.84
CA GLU A 111 8.02 -1.60 -32.81
C GLU A 111 7.41 -2.44 -31.69
N LEU A 112 6.16 -2.17 -31.31
CA LEU A 112 5.39 -3.02 -30.41
C LEU A 112 5.24 -4.41 -31.01
N ARG A 113 4.79 -4.53 -32.26
CA ARG A 113 4.64 -5.81 -32.96
C ARG A 113 5.94 -6.60 -32.99
N LYS A 114 7.06 -5.94 -33.27
CA LYS A 114 8.40 -6.55 -33.22
C LYS A 114 8.76 -6.99 -31.80
N LEU A 115 8.49 -6.15 -30.80
CA LEU A 115 8.75 -6.44 -29.40
C LEU A 115 7.94 -7.64 -28.90
N ILE A 116 6.65 -7.73 -29.23
CA ILE A 116 5.80 -8.87 -28.87
C ILE A 116 6.31 -10.17 -29.50
N ARG A 117 6.77 -10.13 -30.75
CA ARG A 117 7.24 -11.33 -31.47
C ARG A 117 8.63 -11.81 -31.07
N SER A 118 9.55 -10.89 -30.76
CA SER A 118 10.97 -11.23 -30.57
C SER A 118 11.64 -10.59 -29.35
N GLY A 119 10.87 -9.92 -28.49
CA GLY A 119 11.37 -9.32 -27.26
C GLY A 119 11.74 -10.39 -26.23
N SER A 120 12.65 -10.02 -25.34
CA SER A 120 12.98 -10.87 -24.19
C SER A 120 11.84 -10.88 -23.17
N GLU A 121 11.78 -11.92 -22.34
CA GLU A 121 10.80 -12.06 -21.27
C GLU A 121 10.79 -10.83 -20.33
N ALA A 122 11.98 -10.33 -19.98
CA ALA A 122 12.14 -9.16 -19.12
C ALA A 122 11.57 -7.86 -19.74
N GLU A 123 11.67 -7.71 -21.06
CA GLU A 123 11.10 -6.54 -21.74
C GLU A 123 9.58 -6.60 -21.80
N LEU A 124 9.03 -7.77 -22.09
CA LEU A 124 7.57 -7.98 -22.11
C LEU A 124 6.98 -7.79 -20.73
N GLU A 125 7.63 -8.33 -19.70
CA GLU A 125 7.23 -8.11 -18.31
C GLU A 125 7.26 -6.62 -17.93
N ALA A 126 8.32 -5.90 -18.31
CA ALA A 126 8.44 -4.46 -18.05
C ALA A 126 7.34 -3.65 -18.75
N LEU A 127 7.02 -3.99 -19.99
CA LEU A 127 5.93 -3.38 -20.75
C LEU A 127 4.57 -3.62 -20.07
N ILE A 128 4.23 -4.88 -19.80
CA ILE A 128 2.92 -5.27 -19.30
C ILE A 128 2.68 -4.80 -17.86
N LYS A 129 3.72 -4.67 -17.03
CA LYS A 129 3.59 -4.12 -15.66
C LYS A 129 3.55 -2.60 -15.61
N ASN A 130 3.78 -1.90 -16.73
CA ASN A 130 3.79 -0.45 -16.72
C ASN A 130 2.36 0.11 -16.56
N ARG A 131 2.14 0.85 -15.46
CA ARG A 131 0.87 1.53 -15.16
C ARG A 131 0.43 2.57 -16.21
N PHE A 132 1.36 3.02 -17.06
CA PHE A 132 1.12 4.02 -18.10
C PHE A 132 0.99 3.41 -19.50
N LEU A 133 0.96 2.07 -19.59
CA LEU A 133 0.60 1.42 -20.84
C LEU A 133 -0.85 1.78 -21.19
N ASN A 134 -1.09 2.17 -22.44
CA ASN A 134 -2.39 2.61 -22.92
C ASN A 134 -3.42 1.48 -22.81
N ASP A 135 -4.63 1.81 -22.36
CA ASP A 135 -5.78 0.91 -22.25
C ASP A 135 -6.03 0.17 -23.58
N ASP A 136 -5.91 0.82 -24.74
CA ASP A 136 -6.07 0.15 -26.05
C ASP A 136 -5.16 -1.08 -26.21
N ALA A 137 -3.90 -0.99 -25.75
CA ALA A 137 -2.96 -2.11 -25.83
C ALA A 137 -3.33 -3.22 -24.84
N LEU A 138 -3.85 -2.86 -23.67
CA LEU A 138 -4.35 -3.82 -22.67
C LEU A 138 -5.61 -4.52 -23.17
N GLU A 139 -6.54 -3.79 -23.81
CA GLU A 139 -7.73 -4.34 -24.44
C GLU A 139 -7.35 -5.31 -25.56
N CYS A 140 -6.39 -4.95 -26.43
CA CYS A 140 -5.92 -5.85 -27.49
C CYS A 140 -5.27 -7.12 -26.94
N LEU A 141 -4.53 -7.03 -25.83
CA LEU A 141 -3.99 -8.20 -25.13
C LEU A 141 -5.13 -9.07 -24.58
N LEU A 142 -6.07 -8.49 -23.83
CA LEU A 142 -7.17 -9.25 -23.22
C LEU A 142 -8.07 -9.91 -24.26
N GLU A 143 -8.40 -9.21 -25.34
CA GLU A 143 -9.18 -9.74 -26.45
C GLU A 143 -8.37 -10.68 -27.38
N ARG A 144 -7.05 -10.74 -27.19
CA ARG A 144 -6.08 -11.47 -28.03
C ARG A 144 -6.21 -11.12 -29.52
N LYS A 145 -6.14 -9.82 -29.82
CA LYS A 145 -6.27 -9.26 -31.18
C LYS A 145 -5.03 -8.45 -31.58
N GLU A 146 -5.01 -8.04 -32.84
CA GLU A 146 -3.99 -7.15 -33.41
C GLU A 146 -2.56 -7.67 -33.19
N GLU A 147 -1.69 -6.91 -32.50
CA GLU A 147 -0.31 -7.31 -32.21
C GLU A 147 -0.20 -8.58 -31.38
N PHE A 148 -1.26 -8.93 -30.65
CA PHE A 148 -1.34 -10.09 -29.76
C PHE A 148 -2.06 -11.29 -30.39
N ALA A 149 -2.52 -11.20 -31.63
CA ALA A 149 -3.25 -12.30 -32.27
C ALA A 149 -2.39 -13.57 -32.46
N ASP A 150 -1.11 -13.39 -32.80
CA ASP A 150 -0.20 -14.48 -33.20
C ASP A 150 0.67 -15.02 -32.04
N ILE A 151 0.48 -14.56 -30.80
CA ILE A 151 1.33 -15.00 -29.69
C ILE A 151 1.02 -16.44 -29.27
N SER A 152 2.07 -17.14 -28.83
CA SER A 152 1.92 -18.50 -28.31
C SER A 152 1.09 -18.50 -27.03
N GLU A 153 0.43 -19.63 -26.74
CA GLU A 153 -0.38 -19.78 -25.53
C GLU A 153 0.44 -19.57 -24.25
N GLU A 154 1.68 -20.06 -24.23
CA GLU A 154 2.59 -19.89 -23.09
C GLU A 154 2.91 -18.40 -22.84
N GLN A 155 3.21 -17.66 -23.91
CA GLN A 155 3.50 -16.23 -23.81
C GLN A 155 2.26 -15.44 -23.38
N TYR A 156 1.09 -15.78 -23.91
CA TYR A 156 -0.18 -15.17 -23.52
C TYR A 156 -0.45 -15.37 -22.01
N ILE A 157 -0.30 -16.59 -21.51
CA ILE A 157 -0.45 -16.93 -20.09
C ILE A 157 0.50 -16.08 -19.21
N LYS A 158 1.78 -15.98 -19.59
CA LYS A 158 2.75 -15.16 -18.84
C LYS A 158 2.34 -13.69 -18.81
N MET A 159 1.90 -13.15 -19.95
CA MET A 159 1.42 -11.77 -20.04
C MET A 159 0.21 -11.51 -19.14
N LEU A 160 -0.76 -12.43 -19.07
CA LEU A 160 -1.91 -12.29 -18.17
C LEU A 160 -1.49 -12.30 -16.68
N ILE A 161 -0.52 -13.13 -16.30
CA ILE A 161 0.03 -13.14 -14.92
C ILE A 161 0.73 -11.81 -14.60
N TRP A 162 1.50 -11.25 -15.55
CA TRP A 162 2.13 -9.94 -15.35
C TRP A 162 1.11 -8.82 -15.31
N LEU A 163 0.05 -8.89 -16.11
CA LEU A 163 -1.03 -7.91 -16.14
C LEU A 163 -1.76 -7.86 -14.79
N GLY A 164 -1.94 -9.00 -14.12
CA GLY A 164 -2.43 -9.06 -12.74
C GLY A 164 -1.57 -8.31 -11.72
N LYS A 165 -0.35 -7.92 -12.07
CA LYS A 165 0.55 -7.10 -11.24
C LYS A 165 0.67 -5.66 -11.75
N ASN A 166 -0.02 -5.31 -12.83
CA ASN A 166 -0.05 -3.94 -13.34
C ASN A 166 -0.92 -3.06 -12.44
N PRO A 167 -0.40 -1.97 -11.86
CA PRO A 167 -1.18 -1.06 -11.01
C PRO A 167 -2.41 -0.44 -11.69
N ARG A 168 -2.44 -0.42 -13.04
CA ARG A 168 -3.60 0.03 -13.81
C ARG A 168 -4.84 -0.82 -13.55
N MET A 169 -4.68 -2.11 -13.22
CA MET A 169 -5.80 -3.05 -13.05
C MET A 169 -6.65 -2.77 -11.79
N SER A 170 -6.12 -2.04 -10.81
CA SER A 170 -6.84 -1.62 -9.59
C SER A 170 -6.98 -0.11 -9.46
N ALA A 171 -6.60 0.66 -10.50
CA ALA A 171 -6.65 2.11 -10.44
C ALA A 171 -8.10 2.62 -10.34
N GLU A 172 -8.35 3.56 -9.44
CA GLU A 172 -9.62 4.28 -9.35
C GLU A 172 -9.75 5.27 -10.50
N TYR A 173 -11.00 5.52 -10.91
CA TYR A 173 -11.29 6.54 -11.91
C TYR A 173 -11.08 7.93 -11.32
N ASP A 174 -10.48 8.85 -12.09
CA ASP A 174 -10.35 10.24 -11.69
C ASP A 174 -11.70 10.95 -11.83
N HIS A 175 -12.49 10.92 -10.75
CA HIS A 175 -13.82 11.55 -10.69
C HIS A 175 -13.83 13.07 -10.90
N ARG A 176 -12.66 13.73 -10.97
CA ARG A 176 -12.57 15.14 -11.37
C ARG A 176 -12.89 15.33 -12.87
N ILE A 177 -12.74 14.27 -13.66
CA ILE A 177 -13.08 14.24 -15.08
C ILE A 177 -14.51 13.69 -15.19
N LEU A 178 -15.47 14.55 -15.49
CA LEU A 178 -16.87 14.14 -15.68
C LEU A 178 -17.13 13.87 -17.17
N ASP A 179 -16.54 12.80 -17.69
CA ASP A 179 -16.75 12.33 -19.05
C ASP A 179 -17.16 10.85 -19.04
N GLY A 180 -18.45 10.59 -19.29
CA GLY A 180 -18.99 9.23 -19.29
C GLY A 180 -18.34 8.32 -20.33
N TRP A 181 -17.79 8.87 -21.42
CA TRP A 181 -17.01 8.07 -22.37
C TRP A 181 -15.66 7.66 -21.76
N ALA A 182 -14.96 8.59 -21.10
CA ALA A 182 -13.71 8.29 -20.43
C ALA A 182 -13.90 7.32 -19.25
N GLU A 183 -14.99 7.45 -18.48
CA GLU A 183 -15.34 6.52 -17.41
C GLU A 183 -15.64 5.12 -17.96
N SER A 184 -16.44 5.03 -19.02
CA SER A 184 -16.74 3.76 -19.69
C SER A 184 -15.48 3.11 -20.26
N SER A 185 -14.62 3.89 -20.92
CA SER A 185 -13.33 3.41 -21.43
C SER A 185 -12.43 2.93 -20.31
N HIS A 186 -12.36 3.65 -19.19
CA HIS A 186 -11.55 3.27 -18.04
C HIS A 186 -11.99 1.91 -17.46
N ALA A 187 -13.30 1.67 -17.35
CA ALA A 187 -13.85 0.43 -16.81
C ALA A 187 -13.79 -0.76 -17.79
N ARG A 188 -13.58 -0.52 -19.08
CA ARG A 188 -13.59 -1.55 -20.12
C ARG A 188 -12.48 -2.58 -19.94
N VAL A 189 -11.26 -2.16 -19.61
CA VAL A 189 -10.13 -3.07 -19.37
C VAL A 189 -10.43 -4.06 -18.24
N PHE A 190 -11.09 -3.59 -17.18
CA PHE A 190 -11.51 -4.47 -16.09
C PHE A 190 -12.55 -5.46 -16.58
N SER A 191 -13.60 -4.98 -17.24
CA SER A 191 -14.67 -5.82 -17.78
C SER A 191 -14.11 -6.93 -18.67
N LEU A 192 -13.20 -6.61 -19.60
CA LEU A 192 -12.55 -7.59 -20.47
C LEU A 192 -11.72 -8.63 -19.70
N ALA A 193 -11.00 -8.22 -18.66
CA ALA A 193 -10.25 -9.16 -17.81
C ALA A 193 -11.20 -10.16 -17.11
N TRP A 194 -12.36 -9.70 -16.67
CA TRP A 194 -13.39 -10.54 -16.06
C TRP A 194 -14.12 -11.42 -17.09
N GLU A 195 -14.31 -10.95 -18.33
CA GLU A 195 -14.87 -11.73 -19.43
C GLU A 195 -14.01 -12.94 -19.81
N LEU A 196 -12.69 -12.89 -19.58
CA LEU A 196 -11.82 -14.06 -19.78
C LEU A 196 -12.28 -15.29 -18.98
N ALA A 197 -12.93 -15.11 -17.83
CA ALA A 197 -13.49 -16.21 -17.06
C ALA A 197 -14.60 -16.96 -17.82
N ARG A 198 -15.29 -16.31 -18.77
CA ARG A 198 -16.30 -16.96 -19.61
C ARG A 198 -15.69 -17.72 -20.78
N HIS A 199 -14.62 -17.18 -21.36
CA HIS A 199 -14.09 -17.67 -22.64
C HIS A 199 -12.93 -18.64 -22.51
N LEU A 200 -12.09 -18.53 -21.48
CA LEU A 200 -10.95 -19.42 -21.30
C LEU A 200 -11.40 -20.85 -21.00
N ALA A 201 -10.62 -21.83 -21.47
CA ALA A 201 -10.85 -23.23 -21.18
C ALA A 201 -10.72 -23.50 -19.67
N THR A 202 -11.68 -24.24 -19.10
CA THR A 202 -11.72 -24.60 -17.68
C THR A 202 -10.62 -25.62 -17.35
N THR A 203 -9.41 -25.14 -17.08
CA THR A 203 -8.27 -25.96 -16.69
C THR A 203 -7.65 -25.45 -15.39
N LYS A 204 -6.92 -26.31 -14.66
CA LYS A 204 -6.22 -25.91 -13.42
C LYS A 204 -5.21 -24.79 -13.67
N THR A 205 -4.53 -24.82 -14.82
CA THR A 205 -3.59 -23.78 -15.24
C THR A 205 -4.30 -22.46 -15.46
N ASN A 206 -5.39 -22.44 -16.23
CA ASN A 206 -6.13 -21.20 -16.48
C ASN A 206 -6.81 -20.66 -15.23
N ALA A 207 -7.23 -21.54 -14.30
CA ALA A 207 -7.74 -21.10 -13.01
C ALA A 207 -6.69 -20.31 -12.21
N ARG A 208 -5.42 -20.78 -12.23
CA ARG A 208 -4.29 -20.04 -11.62
C ARG A 208 -4.07 -18.70 -12.30
N VAL A 209 -4.03 -18.68 -13.63
CA VAL A 209 -3.77 -17.47 -14.41
C VAL A 209 -4.84 -16.41 -14.15
N LEU A 210 -6.11 -16.80 -14.22
CA LEU A 210 -7.23 -15.92 -13.95
C LEU A 210 -7.25 -15.44 -12.51
N TYR A 211 -6.96 -16.31 -11.53
CA TYR A 211 -6.85 -15.87 -10.15
C TYR A 211 -5.76 -14.80 -9.97
N GLU A 212 -4.56 -15.05 -10.53
CA GLU A 212 -3.45 -14.10 -10.47
C GLU A 212 -3.77 -12.76 -11.16
N LEU A 213 -4.56 -12.78 -12.25
CA LEU A 213 -5.07 -11.59 -12.92
C LEU A 213 -6.12 -10.85 -12.07
N LEU A 214 -7.17 -11.56 -11.63
CA LEU A 214 -8.36 -10.94 -11.05
C LEU A 214 -8.21 -10.53 -9.58
N LYS A 215 -7.26 -11.12 -8.83
CA LYS A 215 -7.07 -10.76 -7.41
C LYS A 215 -6.71 -9.28 -7.19
N ASN A 216 -6.06 -8.66 -8.16
CA ASN A 216 -5.72 -7.24 -8.14
C ASN A 216 -6.48 -6.43 -9.20
N THR A 217 -7.47 -7.03 -9.88
CA THR A 217 -8.29 -6.30 -10.86
C THR A 217 -9.53 -5.76 -10.17
N ALA A 218 -9.87 -4.49 -10.40
CA ALA A 218 -11.09 -3.86 -9.91
C ALA A 218 -12.33 -4.66 -10.34
N LEU A 219 -13.41 -4.57 -9.56
CA LEU A 219 -14.66 -5.23 -9.91
C LEU A 219 -15.26 -4.59 -11.17
N PRO A 220 -15.82 -5.38 -12.09
CA PRO A 220 -16.47 -4.88 -13.28
C PRO A 220 -17.83 -4.26 -12.91
N VAL A 221 -18.28 -3.29 -13.71
CA VAL A 221 -19.64 -2.73 -13.59
C VAL A 221 -20.59 -3.63 -14.37
N GLY A 222 -21.57 -4.23 -13.70
CA GLY A 222 -22.61 -5.03 -14.35
C GLY A 222 -22.10 -6.34 -14.94
N TYR A 223 -21.58 -7.25 -14.12
CA TYR A 223 -21.14 -8.58 -14.59
C TYR A 223 -22.33 -9.52 -14.78
N ASP A 224 -22.62 -9.88 -16.03
CA ASP A 224 -23.71 -10.78 -16.36
C ASP A 224 -23.48 -12.24 -15.88
N ASN A 225 -24.56 -12.92 -15.50
CA ASN A 225 -24.60 -14.35 -15.16
C ASN A 225 -23.43 -14.88 -14.29
N PRO A 226 -23.07 -14.22 -13.17
CA PRO A 226 -21.95 -14.65 -12.33
C PRO A 226 -22.08 -16.08 -11.81
N GLU A 227 -23.30 -16.56 -11.55
CA GLU A 227 -23.55 -17.93 -11.10
C GLU A 227 -23.13 -18.98 -12.14
N GLU A 228 -23.37 -18.74 -13.43
CA GLU A 228 -22.97 -19.67 -14.49
C GLU A 228 -21.43 -19.75 -14.59
N VAL A 229 -20.76 -18.61 -14.42
CA VAL A 229 -19.30 -18.52 -14.43
C VAL A 229 -18.70 -19.23 -13.20
N LEU A 230 -19.28 -19.03 -12.02
CA LEU A 230 -18.87 -19.72 -10.80
C LEU A 230 -18.96 -21.24 -10.94
N GLU A 231 -20.07 -21.73 -11.49
CA GLU A 231 -20.28 -23.16 -11.70
C GLU A 231 -19.33 -23.72 -12.74
N ARG A 232 -19.10 -23.00 -13.84
CA ARG A 232 -18.11 -23.36 -14.87
C ARG A 232 -16.73 -23.61 -14.28
N TRP A 233 -16.32 -22.85 -13.27
CA TRP A 233 -14.99 -22.95 -12.65
C TRP A 233 -14.93 -23.94 -11.49
N ARG A 234 -15.99 -24.71 -11.21
CA ARG A 234 -16.00 -25.80 -10.23
C ARG A 234 -15.24 -27.01 -10.78
N ILE A 235 -13.92 -26.97 -10.65
CA ILE A 235 -13.05 -28.09 -11.05
C ILE A 235 -12.99 -29.06 -9.87
N GLU A 236 -13.73 -30.17 -9.96
CA GLU A 236 -13.71 -31.22 -8.94
C GLU A 236 -12.29 -31.69 -8.66
N GLN A 237 -11.96 -31.83 -7.38
CA GLN A 237 -10.73 -32.46 -6.94
C GLN A 237 -11.05 -33.56 -5.96
N GLU A 238 -10.53 -34.75 -6.23
CA GLU A 238 -10.53 -35.80 -5.22
C GLU A 238 -9.77 -35.32 -3.99
N PRO A 239 -10.36 -35.42 -2.79
CA PRO A 239 -9.70 -35.02 -1.56
C PRO A 239 -8.46 -35.91 -1.35
N LYS A 240 -7.27 -35.33 -1.43
CA LYS A 240 -6.05 -36.03 -1.01
C LYS A 240 -6.04 -36.09 0.52
N ASN A 241 -6.07 -37.30 1.08
CA ASN A 241 -6.02 -37.57 2.52
C ASN A 241 -7.17 -36.93 3.33
N GLY A 242 -8.38 -36.86 2.76
CA GLY A 242 -9.55 -36.27 3.43
C GLY A 242 -9.49 -34.75 3.62
N ARG A 243 -8.38 -34.09 3.22
CA ARG A 243 -8.26 -32.63 3.18
C ARG A 243 -8.51 -32.14 1.76
N ARG A 244 -9.48 -31.23 1.59
CA ARG A 244 -9.65 -30.52 0.33
C ARG A 244 -8.39 -29.69 0.09
N SER A 245 -7.60 -30.03 -0.93
CA SER A 245 -6.51 -29.16 -1.37
C SER A 245 -7.15 -27.89 -1.93
N LEU A 246 -6.88 -26.73 -1.32
CA LEU A 246 -7.34 -25.45 -1.84
C LEU A 246 -6.63 -25.18 -3.17
N ALA A 247 -7.31 -25.53 -4.26
CA ALA A 247 -6.80 -25.37 -5.61
C ALA A 247 -6.98 -23.94 -6.10
N TYR A 248 -6.28 -23.55 -7.17
CA TYR A 248 -6.51 -22.25 -7.80
C TYR A 248 -7.96 -22.03 -8.27
N SER A 249 -8.70 -23.09 -8.58
CA SER A 249 -10.15 -23.02 -8.86
C SER A 249 -10.95 -22.52 -7.65
N TYR A 250 -10.56 -22.92 -6.43
CA TYR A 250 -11.16 -22.41 -5.20
C TYR A 250 -10.95 -20.89 -5.09
N PHE A 251 -9.70 -20.43 -5.16
CA PHE A 251 -9.37 -19.01 -5.02
C PHE A 251 -9.95 -18.16 -6.14
N LEU A 252 -9.98 -18.67 -7.38
CA LEU A 252 -10.64 -18.00 -8.49
C LEU A 252 -12.13 -17.82 -8.23
N ARG A 253 -12.85 -18.88 -7.82
CA ARG A 253 -14.29 -18.78 -7.55
C ARG A 253 -14.59 -17.85 -6.38
N THR A 254 -13.73 -17.88 -5.36
CA THR A 254 -13.81 -16.94 -4.25
C THR A 254 -13.67 -15.49 -4.72
N ARG A 255 -12.81 -15.20 -5.71
CA ARG A 255 -12.73 -13.87 -6.32
C ARG A 255 -13.93 -13.58 -7.23
N LEU A 256 -14.36 -14.54 -8.03
CA LEU A 256 -15.52 -14.39 -8.91
C LEU A 256 -16.80 -14.08 -8.13
N ALA A 257 -16.98 -14.68 -6.96
CA ALA A 257 -18.11 -14.43 -6.08
C ALA A 257 -18.13 -12.99 -5.52
N ASP A 258 -17.04 -12.23 -5.62
CA ASP A 258 -17.01 -10.83 -5.15
C ASP A 258 -17.92 -9.90 -5.96
N VAL A 259 -18.33 -10.29 -7.19
CA VAL A 259 -19.32 -9.54 -7.99
C VAL A 259 -20.75 -9.75 -7.49
N LEU A 260 -20.99 -10.81 -6.71
CA LEU A 260 -22.27 -11.07 -6.07
C LEU A 260 -22.39 -10.23 -4.79
N LYS A 261 -23.63 -9.88 -4.45
CA LYS A 261 -23.93 -9.20 -3.19
C LYS A 261 -23.64 -10.14 -2.01
N ALA A 262 -22.98 -9.64 -0.98
CA ALA A 262 -22.81 -10.36 0.29
C ALA A 262 -24.16 -10.44 1.02
N ASP A 263 -24.88 -11.54 0.83
CA ASP A 263 -26.22 -11.78 1.40
C ASP A 263 -26.39 -13.22 1.89
N ASP A 264 -27.62 -13.54 2.35
CA ASP A 264 -27.97 -14.84 2.91
C ASP A 264 -27.81 -15.99 1.90
N LYS A 265 -27.91 -15.71 0.59
CA LYS A 265 -27.72 -16.72 -0.46
C LYS A 265 -26.25 -17.16 -0.49
N LEU A 266 -25.31 -16.21 -0.44
CA LEU A 266 -23.88 -16.55 -0.35
C LEU A 266 -23.54 -17.20 0.99
N LEU A 267 -24.05 -16.67 2.11
CA LEU A 267 -23.79 -17.23 3.43
C LEU A 267 -24.30 -18.68 3.55
N SER A 268 -25.48 -18.98 3.02
CA SER A 268 -26.07 -20.33 3.05
C SER A 268 -25.50 -21.27 1.97
N SER A 269 -24.73 -20.76 1.00
CA SER A 269 -24.19 -21.55 -0.11
C SER A 269 -23.46 -22.81 0.36
N ASN A 270 -23.61 -23.90 -0.40
CA ASN A 270 -22.85 -25.14 -0.16
C ASN A 270 -21.40 -25.02 -0.60
N ASP A 271 -21.06 -24.03 -1.43
CA ASP A 271 -19.70 -23.78 -1.90
C ASP A 271 -18.91 -22.94 -0.88
N PRO A 272 -17.82 -23.48 -0.30
CA PRO A 272 -17.01 -22.70 0.63
C PRO A 272 -16.34 -21.48 -0.02
N SER A 273 -16.10 -21.50 -1.34
CA SER A 273 -15.56 -20.34 -2.06
C SER A 273 -16.51 -19.13 -2.01
N GLU A 274 -17.80 -19.38 -2.18
CA GLU A 274 -18.85 -18.35 -2.10
C GLU A 274 -18.99 -17.80 -0.69
N ARG A 275 -18.96 -18.67 0.32
CA ARG A 275 -18.98 -18.27 1.74
C ARG A 275 -17.76 -17.45 2.12
N GLU A 276 -16.57 -17.82 1.65
CA GLU A 276 -15.36 -17.03 1.89
C GLU A 276 -15.46 -15.61 1.33
N SER A 277 -16.03 -15.45 0.12
CA SER A 277 -16.31 -14.12 -0.45
C SER A 277 -17.28 -13.31 0.40
N PHE A 278 -18.31 -13.97 0.97
CA PHE A 278 -19.23 -13.35 1.91
C PHE A 278 -18.51 -12.86 3.18
N TYR A 279 -17.70 -13.71 3.81
CA TYR A 279 -17.00 -13.37 5.07
C TYR A 279 -16.07 -12.16 4.93
N ARG A 280 -15.46 -11.96 3.76
CA ARG A 280 -14.61 -10.80 3.46
C ARG A 280 -15.34 -9.47 3.31
N ARG A 281 -16.66 -9.47 3.12
CA ARG A 281 -17.39 -8.28 2.62
C ARG A 281 -18.72 -7.98 3.31
N PHE A 282 -19.20 -8.87 4.19
CA PHE A 282 -20.45 -8.61 4.88
C PHE A 282 -20.34 -7.40 5.82
N TYR A 283 -21.48 -6.78 6.10
CA TYR A 283 -21.55 -5.68 7.05
C TYR A 283 -21.88 -6.16 8.47
N PRO A 284 -21.12 -5.74 9.50
CA PRO A 284 -21.28 -6.21 10.87
C PRO A 284 -22.64 -5.87 11.49
N TRP A 285 -23.27 -4.77 11.06
CA TRP A 285 -24.59 -4.36 11.56
C TRP A 285 -25.72 -5.26 11.04
N GLN A 286 -25.55 -5.89 9.87
CA GLN A 286 -26.53 -6.78 9.26
C GLN A 286 -26.37 -8.22 9.76
N TYR A 287 -25.13 -8.66 9.98
CA TYR A 287 -24.80 -10.01 10.40
C TYR A 287 -24.00 -9.98 11.69
N LYS A 288 -24.58 -10.43 12.81
CA LYS A 288 -23.95 -10.36 14.14
C LYS A 288 -23.45 -11.70 14.68
N ASP A 289 -23.92 -12.82 14.12
CA ASP A 289 -23.66 -14.15 14.65
C ASP A 289 -22.39 -14.79 14.07
N TRP A 290 -21.27 -14.09 14.20
CA TRP A 290 -19.98 -14.51 13.64
C TRP A 290 -19.44 -15.83 14.22
N PRO A 291 -19.71 -16.21 15.48
CA PRO A 291 -19.31 -17.53 15.99
C PRO A 291 -19.79 -18.69 15.11
N THR A 292 -21.01 -18.62 14.57
CA THR A 292 -21.54 -19.67 13.69
C THR A 292 -20.76 -19.81 12.37
N PHE A 293 -20.13 -18.73 11.91
CA PHE A 293 -19.28 -18.76 10.71
C PHE A 293 -18.00 -19.57 10.98
N ILE A 294 -17.42 -19.41 12.18
CA ILE A 294 -16.27 -20.18 12.63
C ILE A 294 -16.64 -21.65 12.87
N GLU A 295 -17.80 -21.93 13.46
CA GLU A 295 -18.28 -23.30 13.63
C GLU A 295 -18.42 -24.04 12.29
N ARG A 296 -18.87 -23.33 11.25
CA ARG A 296 -19.09 -23.90 9.91
C ARG A 296 -17.81 -24.08 9.11
N ASP A 297 -16.94 -23.08 9.07
CA ASP A 297 -15.80 -23.01 8.14
C ASP A 297 -14.43 -22.86 8.83
N GLY A 298 -14.40 -22.77 10.17
CA GLY A 298 -13.19 -22.73 10.98
C GLY A 298 -12.25 -21.61 10.58
N GLY A 299 -10.97 -21.95 10.41
CA GLY A 299 -9.94 -20.99 10.04
C GLY A 299 -10.17 -20.30 8.69
N LEU A 300 -10.92 -20.90 7.75
CA LEU A 300 -11.23 -20.23 6.47
C LEU A 300 -12.15 -19.03 6.66
N ALA A 301 -13.18 -19.17 7.50
CA ALA A 301 -14.03 -18.03 7.86
C ALA A 301 -13.23 -16.95 8.58
N PHE A 302 -12.38 -17.36 9.53
CA PHE A 302 -11.58 -16.41 10.28
C PHE A 302 -10.62 -15.61 9.40
N ASP A 303 -9.81 -16.28 8.58
CA ASP A 303 -8.84 -15.64 7.69
C ASP A 303 -9.53 -14.64 6.74
N ALA A 304 -10.74 -14.98 6.26
CA ALA A 304 -11.55 -14.09 5.44
C ALA A 304 -12.14 -12.90 6.21
N MET A 305 -12.66 -13.12 7.42
CA MET A 305 -13.15 -12.03 8.28
C MET A 305 -12.03 -11.08 8.68
N ALA A 306 -10.82 -11.59 8.93
CA ALA A 306 -9.66 -10.76 9.22
C ALA A 306 -9.36 -9.77 8.07
N GLU A 307 -9.63 -10.13 6.82
CA GLU A 307 -9.44 -9.22 5.68
C GLU A 307 -10.63 -8.28 5.42
N ASN A 308 -11.73 -8.40 6.18
CA ASN A 308 -12.92 -7.55 6.01
C ASN A 308 -12.74 -6.18 6.66
N ASN A 309 -12.51 -5.15 5.84
CA ASN A 309 -12.33 -3.77 6.28
C ASN A 309 -13.49 -3.24 7.15
N GLU A 310 -14.72 -3.69 6.96
CA GLU A 310 -15.87 -3.20 7.73
C GLU A 310 -15.79 -3.63 9.21
N LEU A 311 -15.14 -4.76 9.51
CA LEU A 311 -14.96 -5.24 10.88
C LEU A 311 -13.88 -4.44 11.64
N TRP A 312 -12.94 -3.84 10.92
CA TRP A 312 -11.84 -3.08 11.52
C TRP A 312 -12.21 -1.63 11.84
N ARG A 313 -13.30 -1.10 11.30
CA ARG A 313 -13.68 0.31 11.48
C ARG A 313 -14.17 0.66 12.88
N ASN A 314 -14.63 -0.32 13.66
CA ASN A 314 -15.21 -0.11 15.00
C ASN A 314 -14.49 -0.98 16.03
N ALA A 315 -14.17 -0.40 17.19
CA ALA A 315 -13.53 -1.09 18.32
C ALA A 315 -14.29 -2.34 18.79
N GLU A 316 -15.62 -2.29 18.89
CA GLU A 316 -16.45 -3.43 19.29
C GLU A 316 -16.28 -4.60 18.30
N SER A 317 -16.27 -4.30 17.00
CA SER A 317 -16.08 -5.31 15.96
C SER A 317 -14.67 -5.91 15.98
N ARG A 318 -13.64 -5.10 16.25
CA ARG A 318 -12.27 -5.58 16.43
C ARG A 318 -12.14 -6.49 17.65
N GLU A 319 -12.75 -6.13 18.76
CA GLU A 319 -12.76 -6.94 19.98
C GLU A 319 -13.43 -8.30 19.76
N VAL A 320 -14.59 -8.33 19.10
CA VAL A 320 -15.24 -9.59 18.73
C VAL A 320 -14.35 -10.43 17.82
N LEU A 321 -13.69 -9.81 16.83
CA LEU A 321 -12.77 -10.51 15.94
C LEU A 321 -11.55 -11.07 16.69
N ARG A 322 -10.99 -10.33 17.64
CA ARG A 322 -9.91 -10.76 18.53
C ARG A 322 -10.32 -11.98 19.35
N ASP A 323 -11.50 -11.94 19.96
CA ASP A 323 -12.04 -13.05 20.76
C ASP A 323 -12.29 -14.31 19.91
N LEU A 324 -12.78 -14.14 18.68
CA LEU A 324 -12.97 -15.23 17.74
C LEU A 324 -11.65 -15.89 17.35
N ALA A 325 -10.56 -15.12 17.24
CA ALA A 325 -9.24 -15.65 16.89
C ALA A 325 -8.81 -16.76 17.85
N TRP A 326 -9.13 -16.62 19.15
CA TRP A 326 -8.85 -17.62 20.19
C TRP A 326 -9.81 -18.81 20.20
N LYS A 327 -10.96 -18.71 19.53
CA LYS A 327 -11.98 -19.76 19.45
C LYS A 327 -11.84 -20.64 18.20
N VAL A 328 -11.03 -20.23 17.22
CA VAL A 328 -10.78 -21.03 16.02
C VAL A 328 -10.11 -22.35 16.41
N PRO A 329 -10.61 -23.51 15.94
CA PRO A 329 -9.96 -24.79 16.21
C PRO A 329 -8.50 -24.81 15.74
N ASP A 330 -7.58 -25.11 16.64
CA ASP A 330 -6.14 -25.18 16.37
C ASP A 330 -5.56 -26.53 16.80
N PRO A 331 -5.79 -27.61 16.02
CA PRO A 331 -5.40 -28.97 16.38
C PRO A 331 -3.89 -29.18 16.58
N HIS A 332 -3.07 -28.22 16.16
CA HIS A 332 -1.62 -28.29 16.22
C HIS A 332 -1.01 -27.22 17.13
N SER A 333 -1.84 -26.46 17.86
CA SER A 333 -1.41 -25.35 18.73
C SER A 333 -0.45 -24.38 18.02
N SER A 334 -0.73 -24.13 16.74
CA SER A 334 0.04 -23.26 15.86
C SER A 334 -0.18 -21.77 16.11
N MET A 335 -1.20 -21.42 16.91
CA MET A 335 -1.62 -20.05 17.21
C MET A 335 -1.89 -19.24 15.93
N ARG A 336 -2.28 -19.90 14.84
CA ARG A 336 -2.40 -19.27 13.52
C ARG A 336 -3.41 -18.13 13.50
N ALA A 337 -4.61 -18.34 14.06
CA ALA A 337 -5.66 -17.32 14.03
C ALA A 337 -5.29 -16.09 14.89
N PRO A 338 -4.81 -16.22 16.15
CA PRO A 338 -4.28 -15.07 16.90
C PRO A 338 -3.13 -14.35 16.18
N ASN A 339 -2.17 -15.09 15.61
CA ASN A 339 -1.07 -14.48 14.87
C ASN A 339 -1.54 -13.74 13.61
N THR A 340 -2.58 -14.27 12.93
CA THR A 340 -3.19 -13.62 11.76
C THR A 340 -3.90 -12.34 12.17
N TYR A 341 -4.65 -12.35 13.29
CA TYR A 341 -5.26 -11.15 13.85
C TYR A 341 -4.21 -10.05 14.09
N ASN A 342 -3.16 -10.35 14.84
CA ASN A 342 -2.13 -9.38 15.20
C ASN A 342 -1.43 -8.80 13.97
N ALA A 343 -1.08 -9.65 12.99
CA ALA A 343 -0.43 -9.20 11.77
C ALA A 343 -1.33 -8.30 10.91
N VAL A 344 -2.63 -8.59 10.87
CA VAL A 344 -3.59 -7.75 10.15
C VAL A 344 -3.86 -6.45 10.91
N GLU A 345 -4.00 -6.50 12.24
CA GLU A 345 -4.18 -5.32 13.08
C GLU A 345 -3.03 -4.33 12.89
N GLU A 346 -1.78 -4.79 12.97
CA GLU A 346 -0.58 -3.96 12.76
C GLU A 346 -0.61 -3.29 11.37
N ARG A 347 -0.99 -4.06 10.33
CA ARG A 347 -1.11 -3.54 8.97
C ARG A 347 -2.22 -2.49 8.88
N LYS A 348 -3.41 -2.76 9.44
CA LYS A 348 -4.56 -1.83 9.41
C LYS A 348 -4.29 -0.56 10.21
N LEU A 349 -3.58 -0.66 11.33
CA LEU A 349 -3.17 0.51 12.11
C LEU A 349 -2.24 1.43 11.31
N ARG A 350 -1.33 0.85 10.52
CA ARG A 350 -0.42 1.59 9.64
C ARG A 350 -1.14 2.23 8.44
N GLU A 351 -2.09 1.52 7.85
CA GLU A 351 -2.84 1.96 6.67
C GLU A 351 -3.96 2.97 7.01
N HIS A 352 -4.61 2.79 8.16
CA HIS A 352 -5.82 3.50 8.59
C HIS A 352 -5.77 3.87 10.09
N PRO A 353 -4.83 4.73 10.52
CA PRO A 353 -4.70 5.11 11.93
C PRO A 353 -6.00 5.73 12.50
N GLU A 354 -6.83 6.34 11.65
CA GLU A 354 -8.11 6.93 12.04
C GLU A 354 -9.13 5.91 12.57
N TRP A 355 -9.07 4.63 12.17
CA TRP A 355 -9.98 3.60 12.68
C TRP A 355 -9.68 3.20 14.13
N PHE A 356 -8.47 3.51 14.60
CA PHE A 356 -7.98 3.19 15.94
C PHE A 356 -7.91 4.42 16.85
N ALA A 357 -8.30 5.59 16.35
CA ALA A 357 -8.24 6.85 17.09
C ALA A 357 -9.04 6.82 18.40
N ASP A 358 -10.15 6.06 18.43
CA ASP A 358 -11.00 5.91 19.63
C ASP A 358 -10.33 5.10 20.75
N GLU A 359 -9.40 4.21 20.41
CA GLU A 359 -8.61 3.44 21.39
C GLU A 359 -7.55 4.31 22.08
N ASP A 360 -7.05 5.32 21.36
CA ASP A 360 -6.16 6.35 21.86
C ASP A 360 -6.90 7.49 22.61
N SER A 361 -8.24 7.43 22.68
CA SER A 361 -9.00 8.47 23.38
C SER A 361 -8.58 8.54 24.84
N GLU A 362 -8.46 9.75 25.40
CA GLU A 362 -8.11 10.02 26.81
C GLU A 362 -9.01 9.27 27.81
N TYR A 363 -10.12 8.69 27.35
CA TYR A 363 -11.15 8.04 28.15
C TYR A 363 -11.22 6.51 27.98
N SER A 364 -10.38 5.90 27.13
CA SER A 364 -10.31 4.45 27.02
C SER A 364 -9.68 3.83 28.29
N ASN A 365 -10.35 2.81 28.85
CA ASN A 365 -9.90 2.06 30.04
C ASN A 365 -9.29 0.69 29.69
N ALA A 366 -9.13 0.37 28.40
CA ALA A 366 -8.50 -0.87 27.99
C ALA A 366 -7.02 -0.90 28.44
N PRO A 367 -6.51 -2.00 29.02
CA PRO A 367 -5.14 -2.07 29.53
C PRO A 367 -4.09 -1.65 28.49
N ASP A 368 -4.22 -2.14 27.25
CA ASP A 368 -3.30 -1.82 26.15
C ASP A 368 -3.36 -0.33 25.76
N ALA A 369 -4.54 0.29 25.83
CA ALA A 369 -4.70 1.72 25.57
C ALA A 369 -4.06 2.57 26.67
N ILE A 370 -4.08 2.09 27.92
CA ILE A 370 -3.39 2.74 29.05
C ILE A 370 -1.87 2.64 28.86
N VAL A 371 -1.34 1.45 28.52
CA VAL A 371 0.09 1.24 28.27
C VAL A 371 0.58 2.13 27.13
N ARG A 372 -0.08 2.12 25.96
CA ARG A 372 0.29 2.98 24.82
C ARG A 372 0.21 4.48 25.15
N ARG A 373 -0.77 4.89 25.96
CA ARG A 373 -0.88 6.29 26.42
C ARG A 373 0.28 6.68 27.34
N VAL A 374 0.70 5.76 28.22
CA VAL A 374 1.84 5.96 29.11
C VAL A 374 3.13 6.06 28.31
N GLU A 375 3.37 5.13 27.38
CA GLU A 375 4.52 5.15 26.46
C GLU A 375 4.61 6.47 25.68
N LYS A 376 3.50 6.88 25.03
CA LYS A 376 3.43 8.13 24.27
C LYS A 376 3.64 9.38 25.12
N LYS A 377 3.25 9.36 26.40
CA LYS A 377 3.53 10.45 27.35
C LYS A 377 5.00 10.42 27.80
N MET A 378 5.62 9.24 27.92
CA MET A 378 7.03 9.07 28.25
C MET A 378 7.95 9.51 27.11
N ASP A 379 7.64 9.16 25.86
CA ASP A 379 8.42 9.60 24.68
C ASP A 379 8.44 11.13 24.58
N LYS A 380 7.29 11.77 24.78
CA LYS A 380 7.19 13.24 24.81
C LYS A 380 8.00 13.86 25.95
N LEU A 381 8.13 13.18 27.08
CA LEU A 381 8.96 13.63 28.20
C LEU A 381 10.44 13.50 27.86
N VAL A 382 10.85 12.38 27.26
CA VAL A 382 12.23 12.16 26.81
C VAL A 382 12.62 13.22 25.77
N ASP A 383 11.81 13.43 24.74
CA ASP A 383 12.03 14.45 23.70
C ASP A 383 12.10 15.88 24.29
N ALA A 384 11.32 16.16 25.34
CA ALA A 384 11.33 17.46 26.01
C ALA A 384 12.58 17.67 26.89
N VAL A 385 13.17 16.59 27.41
CA VAL A 385 14.33 16.62 28.31
C VAL A 385 15.66 16.51 27.55
N GLU A 386 15.68 15.81 26.42
CA GLU A 386 16.87 15.56 25.59
C GLU A 386 17.69 16.84 25.25
N PRO A 387 17.07 17.99 24.89
CA PRO A 387 17.82 19.22 24.56
C PRO A 387 18.57 19.85 25.75
N PHE A 388 18.30 19.40 26.98
CA PHE A 388 18.90 19.93 28.20
C PHE A 388 20.05 19.08 28.72
N LEU A 389 20.24 17.87 28.18
CA LEU A 389 21.38 17.03 28.47
C LEU A 389 22.67 17.71 27.97
N GLY A 390 23.56 18.10 28.88
CA GLY A 390 24.84 18.75 28.58
C GLY A 390 24.98 20.22 29.01
N LYS A 391 23.98 20.82 29.69
CA LYS A 391 24.06 22.19 30.21
C LYS A 391 23.86 22.23 31.74
N ASP A 392 24.85 22.78 32.44
CA ASP A 392 24.97 22.91 33.90
C ASP A 392 24.97 21.61 34.72
N ASN A 393 25.99 21.45 35.57
CA ASN A 393 26.29 20.21 36.32
C ASN A 393 25.20 19.77 37.31
N TYR A 394 24.31 20.67 37.75
CA TYR A 394 23.23 20.32 38.68
C TYR A 394 21.97 19.86 37.96
N ILE A 395 21.70 20.41 36.78
CA ILE A 395 20.51 20.08 35.96
C ILE A 395 20.70 18.73 35.27
N ASN A 396 21.94 18.43 34.84
CA ASN A 396 22.27 17.12 34.27
C ASN A 396 21.99 15.96 35.23
N THR A 397 22.31 16.10 36.52
CA THR A 397 22.11 15.02 37.50
C THR A 397 20.63 14.76 37.76
N VAL A 398 19.83 15.82 37.83
CA VAL A 398 18.37 15.70 38.03
C VAL A 398 17.69 15.17 36.77
N ALA A 399 18.10 15.62 35.59
CA ALA A 399 17.58 15.10 34.32
C ALA A 399 17.95 13.62 34.11
N GLN A 400 19.18 13.21 34.44
CA GLN A 400 19.60 11.80 34.39
C GLN A 400 18.86 10.93 35.40
N ASP A 401 18.63 11.39 36.63
CA ASP A 401 17.85 10.64 37.63
C ASP A 401 16.40 10.43 37.18
N ILE A 402 15.79 11.45 36.56
CA ILE A 402 14.43 11.35 36.00
C ILE A 402 14.40 10.36 34.83
N VAL A 403 15.36 10.45 33.89
CA VAL A 403 15.43 9.52 32.74
C VAL A 403 15.63 8.09 33.21
N GLU A 404 16.55 7.83 34.15
CA GLU A 404 16.75 6.48 34.70
C GLU A 404 15.52 5.94 35.43
N LYS A 405 14.79 6.78 36.17
CA LYS A 405 13.54 6.36 36.84
C LYS A 405 12.43 6.06 35.83
N VAL A 406 12.33 6.85 34.76
CA VAL A 406 11.38 6.66 33.65
C VAL A 406 11.69 5.37 32.90
N GLU A 407 12.96 5.10 32.56
CA GLU A 407 13.38 3.86 31.91
C GLU A 407 13.12 2.62 32.78
N ARG A 408 13.38 2.70 34.09
CA ARG A 408 13.08 1.62 35.03
C ARG A 408 11.58 1.33 35.13
N LEU A 409 10.74 2.37 35.10
CA LEU A 409 9.29 2.22 35.09
C LEU A 409 8.79 1.62 33.76
N SER A 410 9.34 2.05 32.62
CA SER A 410 9.03 1.47 31.31
C SER A 410 9.26 -0.03 31.30
N LYS A 411 10.44 -0.45 31.77
CA LYS A 411 10.82 -1.86 31.82
C LYS A 411 9.94 -2.68 32.76
N ARG A 412 9.50 -2.11 33.89
CA ARG A 412 8.57 -2.79 34.80
C ARG A 412 7.15 -2.89 34.25
N ILE A 413 6.71 -1.93 33.43
CA ILE A 413 5.41 -1.98 32.75
C ILE A 413 5.40 -3.08 31.69
N GLU A 414 6.50 -3.24 30.94
CA GLU A 414 6.69 -4.34 29.99
C GLU A 414 6.66 -5.72 30.67
N ASP A 415 7.11 -5.82 31.92
CA ASP A 415 7.23 -7.06 32.69
C ASP A 415 6.00 -7.38 33.60
N ALA A 416 4.99 -6.51 33.69
CA ALA A 416 3.94 -6.57 34.71
C ALA A 416 2.64 -7.31 34.30
N ASP A 417 2.13 -8.19 35.17
CA ASP A 417 0.75 -8.74 35.11
C ASP A 417 -0.25 -7.82 35.85
N THR A 418 -1.55 -8.08 35.67
CA THR A 418 -2.69 -7.23 36.09
C THR A 418 -2.68 -6.77 37.57
N ASP A 419 -2.16 -7.56 38.51
CA ASP A 419 -2.08 -7.17 39.94
C ASP A 419 -0.98 -6.13 40.25
N SER A 420 0.01 -5.96 39.37
CA SER A 420 1.13 -5.01 39.54
C SER A 420 0.77 -3.56 39.19
N GLN A 421 -0.41 -3.31 38.62
CA GLN A 421 -0.82 -1.98 38.15
C GLN A 421 -1.05 -0.97 39.28
N ASN A 422 -1.49 -1.41 40.46
CA ASN A 422 -1.71 -0.52 41.62
C ASN A 422 -0.38 -0.05 42.24
N GLU A 423 0.66 -0.87 42.17
CA GLU A 423 2.00 -0.54 42.65
C GLU A 423 2.66 0.49 41.73
N ILE A 424 2.54 0.29 40.41
CA ILE A 424 2.97 1.27 39.39
C ILE A 424 2.24 2.60 39.57
N ARG A 425 0.93 2.57 39.88
CA ARG A 425 0.13 3.77 40.17
C ARG A 425 0.66 4.55 41.38
N HIS A 426 1.06 3.84 42.44
CA HIS A 426 1.58 4.45 43.66
C HIS A 426 2.96 5.09 43.45
N GLU A 427 3.82 4.48 42.64
CA GLU A 427 5.13 5.05 42.28
C GLU A 427 5.00 6.28 41.37
N LEU A 428 4.06 6.28 40.42
CA LEU A 428 3.74 7.46 39.61
C LEU A 428 3.25 8.64 40.47
N HIS A 429 2.46 8.37 41.51
CA HIS A 429 2.06 9.37 42.48
C HIS A 429 3.24 9.88 43.32
N SER A 430 4.16 9.00 43.73
CA SER A 430 5.38 9.39 44.44
C SER A 430 6.28 10.32 43.60
N LEU A 431 6.48 9.99 42.32
CA LEU A 431 7.25 10.82 41.38
C LEU A 431 6.61 12.19 41.16
N ARG A 432 5.28 12.24 41.09
CA ARG A 432 4.53 13.50 41.02
C ARG A 432 4.78 14.37 42.25
N ASP A 433 4.79 13.78 43.44
CA ASP A 433 4.97 14.51 44.70
C ASP A 433 6.42 15.00 44.87
N GLU A 434 7.42 14.20 44.49
CA GLU A 434 8.84 14.63 44.43
C GLU A 434 9.04 15.81 43.46
N LEU A 435 8.35 15.80 42.31
CA LEU A 435 8.34 16.91 41.35
C LEU A 435 7.68 18.18 41.94
N HIS A 436 6.63 18.03 42.74
CA HIS A 436 5.99 19.13 43.45
C HIS A 436 6.90 19.75 44.53
N GLU A 437 7.66 18.93 45.24
CA GLU A 437 8.61 19.39 46.25
C GLU A 437 9.79 20.13 45.62
N THR A 438 10.30 19.62 44.50
CA THR A 438 11.36 20.27 43.70
C THR A 438 10.91 21.63 43.14
N ARG A 439 9.61 21.78 42.82
CA ARG A 439 8.98 23.06 42.45
C ARG A 439 8.94 24.07 43.60
N ALA A 440 8.70 23.61 44.83
CA ALA A 440 8.65 24.48 46.00
C ALA A 440 10.04 25.09 46.32
N ILE A 441 11.10 24.31 46.08
CA ILE A 441 12.49 24.73 46.30
C ILE A 441 12.97 25.76 45.25
N THR A 442 12.40 25.73 44.04
CA THR A 442 12.83 26.56 42.91
C THR A 442 12.00 27.84 42.71
N GLN A 443 10.95 28.06 43.49
CA GLN A 443 10.21 29.33 43.50
C GLN A 443 10.95 30.38 44.35
N PRO A 444 11.45 31.50 43.77
CA PRO A 444 12.03 32.55 44.58
C PRO A 444 10.93 33.30 45.34
N ALA A 445 11.13 33.50 46.64
CA ALA A 445 10.35 34.44 47.43
C ALA A 445 10.40 35.83 46.77
N PRO A 446 9.31 36.64 46.81
CA PRO A 446 9.17 37.83 45.99
C PRO A 446 10.09 38.96 46.48
N CYS A 447 11.35 38.95 46.03
CA CYS A 447 12.27 40.07 46.17
C CYS A 447 12.19 40.95 44.92
N ARG A 448 11.72 42.18 45.11
CA ARG A 448 11.82 43.26 44.12
C ARG A 448 13.30 43.62 43.96
N TYR A 449 13.94 43.18 42.88
CA TYR A 449 14.81 43.96 41.96
C TYR A 449 15.68 43.04 41.08
N THR A 450 15.41 43.08 39.77
CA THR A 450 16.29 42.84 38.60
C THR A 450 17.28 41.67 38.57
N ARG A 451 17.00 40.64 37.75
CA ARG A 451 17.73 40.28 36.49
C ARG A 451 17.22 38.96 35.88
N ALA A 452 17.13 38.95 34.54
CA ALA A 452 16.90 37.84 33.59
C ALA A 452 15.53 37.09 33.63
N PRO A 453 14.97 36.70 32.46
CA PRO A 453 13.63 36.11 32.40
C PRO A 453 13.69 34.61 32.72
N VAL A 454 13.20 34.22 33.91
CA VAL A 454 12.85 32.82 34.27
C VAL A 454 11.57 32.35 33.54
N TRP A 455 11.07 33.17 32.61
CA TRP A 455 9.80 32.97 31.90
C TRP A 455 9.69 31.67 31.08
N PRO A 456 10.74 31.10 30.46
CA PRO A 456 10.60 29.83 29.75
C PRO A 456 10.23 28.66 30.68
N TRP A 457 10.73 28.68 31.92
CA TRP A 457 10.61 27.56 32.87
C TRP A 457 9.25 27.48 33.55
N ILE A 458 8.61 28.63 33.81
CA ILE A 458 7.24 28.67 34.35
C ILE A 458 6.23 28.14 33.32
N ILE A 459 6.49 28.39 32.02
CA ILE A 459 5.66 27.90 30.92
C ILE A 459 5.86 26.39 30.72
N ILE A 460 7.09 25.88 30.82
CA ILE A 460 7.39 24.43 30.69
C ILE A 460 6.84 23.63 31.88
N ILE A 461 6.99 24.12 33.11
CA ILE A 461 6.39 23.48 34.30
C ILE A 461 4.85 23.57 34.24
N GLY A 462 4.29 24.66 33.70
CA GLY A 462 2.87 24.78 33.42
C GLY A 462 2.37 23.76 32.38
N LEU A 463 3.15 23.49 31.33
CA LEU A 463 2.87 22.48 30.31
C LEU A 463 3.00 21.04 30.85
N LEU A 464 3.99 20.77 31.69
CA LEU A 464 4.16 19.49 32.41
C LEU A 464 2.98 19.19 33.36
N ILE A 465 2.49 20.21 34.07
CA ILE A 465 1.32 20.09 34.96
C ILE A 465 0.02 19.88 34.17
N LEU A 466 -0.14 20.52 33.00
CA LEU A 466 -1.30 20.34 32.12
C LEU A 466 -1.33 18.97 31.42
N LEU A 467 -0.17 18.39 31.11
CA LEU A 467 -0.05 17.03 30.53
C LEU A 467 -0.29 15.90 31.54
N LEU A 468 -0.14 16.19 32.84
CA LEU A 468 -0.35 15.24 33.94
C LEU A 468 -1.72 15.34 34.61
N LEU A 469 -2.45 16.46 34.45
CA LEU A 469 -3.80 16.67 34.99
C LEU A 469 -4.94 16.39 34.00
N LYS A 470 -4.63 15.83 32.81
CA LYS A 470 -5.60 15.25 31.87
C LYS A 470 -5.28 13.80 31.55
#